data_AF-A0A2E3CXJ2-F1
#
_entry.id   AF-A0A2E3CXJ2-F1
#
_cell.length_a   1.000
_cell.length_b   1.000
_cell.length_c   1.000
_cell.angle_alpha   90.00
_cell.angle_beta   90.00
_cell.angle_gamma   90.00
#
_symmetry.space_group_name_H-M   'P 1'
#
loop_
_entity.id
_entity.type
_entity.pdbx_description
1 polymer ?
#
loop_
_entity_poly.entity_id
_entity_poly.type
_entity_poly.pdbx_seq_one_letter_code
_entity_poly.pdbx_strand_id
1 'polypeptide(L)'
;MTSVAIHPPKTPVTKGSMGIAKATIPNVCKMPGPPAPFVPSPLPNIAKSGMSPKGYSTTVKIEGNAVAIRGATFKSMGDMASKGTGGGLISANTHGPAKFITPGSLTVKIQGKSVHLLSEPMLNNLGASGMPPNTGATMNGLGQASLNLTDFQMELLCMIFCQCLQTRPFAKQGTPVGVDRGVFESPDKIQAKTNRFDNQKCVEKELEGNPTMIAEQPFDMSKSPPQAISGRPSGHRRPDVVCLASPGPVSGTNITRIVEMKFPGDDWNQGQQDAYERIAQENNPDATVELMSEESCGC
;
A
#
# COMPACT_ATOMS: atom_id res chain seq x y z
N MET A 1 -2.42 -19.43 -4.82
CA MET A 1 -3.32 -19.49 -5.98
C MET A 1 -4.71 -19.84 -5.45
N THR A 2 -5.73 -18.99 -5.59
CA THR A 2 -7.12 -19.34 -5.23
C THR A 2 -7.58 -20.52 -6.10
N SER A 3 -8.05 -21.60 -5.48
CA SER A 3 -8.46 -22.81 -6.20
C SER A 3 -9.95 -22.82 -6.57
N VAL A 4 -10.73 -21.88 -6.03
CA VAL A 4 -12.16 -21.73 -6.28
C VAL A 4 -12.46 -20.44 -7.05
N ALA A 5 -12.87 -20.59 -8.31
CA ALA A 5 -13.49 -19.54 -9.11
C ALA A 5 -14.94 -19.94 -9.43
N ILE A 6 -15.90 -19.04 -9.20
CA ILE A 6 -17.30 -19.23 -9.59
C ILE A 6 -17.61 -18.23 -10.69
N HIS A 7 -17.76 -18.70 -11.93
CA HIS A 7 -18.05 -17.89 -13.13
C HIS A 7 -17.08 -16.70 -13.35
N PRO A 8 -15.81 -16.89 -13.74
CA PRO A 8 -14.91 -15.77 -14.05
C PRO A 8 -15.58 -14.73 -14.96
N PRO A 9 -15.61 -13.42 -14.61
CA PRO A 9 -14.88 -12.72 -13.55
C PRO A 9 -15.60 -12.59 -12.18
N LYS A 10 -16.69 -13.33 -11.95
CA LYS A 10 -17.65 -13.22 -10.84
C LYS A 10 -17.31 -14.08 -9.61
N THR A 11 -16.05 -14.21 -9.25
CA THR A 11 -15.66 -14.95 -8.04
C THR A 11 -16.10 -14.18 -6.77
N PRO A 12 -16.64 -14.85 -5.75
CA PRO A 12 -16.91 -14.22 -4.45
C PRO A 12 -15.66 -13.61 -3.83
N VAL A 13 -15.79 -12.39 -3.36
CA VAL A 13 -14.75 -11.72 -2.60
C VAL A 13 -14.66 -12.39 -1.23
N THR A 14 -13.46 -12.72 -0.79
CA THR A 14 -13.22 -13.28 0.54
C THR A 14 -12.11 -12.51 1.24
N LYS A 15 -11.94 -12.75 2.54
CA LYS A 15 -10.78 -12.21 3.28
C LYS A 15 -9.45 -12.64 2.63
N GLY A 16 -9.39 -13.86 2.09
CA GLY A 16 -8.21 -14.44 1.46
C GLY A 16 -8.17 -14.28 -0.07
N SER A 17 -9.14 -13.60 -0.68
CA SER A 17 -9.20 -13.47 -2.15
C SER A 17 -8.14 -12.51 -2.71
N MET A 18 -7.35 -11.86 -1.86
CA MET A 18 -6.34 -10.86 -2.23
C MET A 18 -6.92 -9.79 -3.17
N GLY A 19 -8.16 -9.37 -2.90
CA GLY A 19 -8.86 -8.40 -3.73
C GLY A 19 -8.27 -7.00 -3.53
N ILE A 20 -8.02 -6.29 -4.62
CA ILE A 20 -7.41 -4.96 -4.64
C ILE A 20 -8.32 -3.97 -5.35
N ALA A 21 -8.65 -2.88 -4.67
CA ALA A 21 -9.42 -1.76 -5.20
C ALA A 21 -8.56 -0.50 -5.16
N LYS A 22 -7.80 -0.29 -6.25
CA LYS A 22 -6.99 0.93 -6.49
C LYS A 22 -7.93 2.02 -7.01
N ALA A 23 -8.02 3.13 -6.28
CA ALA A 23 -8.86 4.25 -6.69
C ALA A 23 -8.48 4.69 -8.11
N THR A 24 -9.48 4.81 -9.00
CA THR A 24 -9.26 5.18 -10.40
C THR A 24 -8.68 6.60 -10.50
N ILE A 25 -9.08 7.46 -9.57
CA ILE A 25 -8.53 8.79 -9.38
C ILE A 25 -7.89 8.82 -7.98
N PRO A 26 -6.64 9.28 -7.83
CA PRO A 26 -6.03 9.48 -6.52
C PRO A 26 -6.90 10.32 -5.60
N ASN A 27 -6.76 10.11 -4.29
CA ASN A 27 -7.42 10.91 -3.28
C ASN A 27 -6.84 12.32 -3.26
N VAL A 28 -7.65 13.35 -3.51
CA VAL A 28 -7.28 14.73 -3.24
C VAL A 28 -7.38 14.97 -1.74
N CYS A 29 -6.23 15.11 -1.09
CA CYS A 29 -6.12 15.31 0.34
C CYS A 29 -5.56 16.68 0.68
N LYS A 30 -5.88 17.16 1.88
CA LYS A 30 -5.29 18.37 2.45
C LYS A 30 -3.86 18.01 2.83
N MET A 31 -2.88 18.64 2.20
CA MET A 31 -1.47 18.47 2.54
C MET A 31 -0.88 19.75 3.12
N PRO A 32 0.11 19.65 4.03
CA PRO A 32 0.80 20.83 4.52
C PRO A 32 1.58 21.47 3.37
N GLY A 33 1.45 22.79 3.20
CA GLY A 33 2.19 23.52 2.18
C GLY A 33 1.71 24.98 2.03
N PRO A 34 2.53 25.89 1.49
CA PRO A 34 2.11 27.24 1.13
C PRO A 34 1.22 27.25 -0.13
N PRO A 35 0.18 28.10 -0.22
CA PRO A 35 -0.33 29.02 0.80
C PRO A 35 -1.12 28.30 1.90
N ALA A 36 -1.05 28.80 3.13
CA ALA A 36 -1.83 28.30 4.25
C ALA A 36 -3.36 28.41 3.97
N PRO A 37 -4.20 27.52 4.54
CA PRO A 37 -3.90 26.52 5.57
C PRO A 37 -3.44 25.14 5.05
N PHE A 38 -3.67 24.80 3.77
CA PHE A 38 -3.25 23.53 3.15
C PHE A 38 -3.24 23.65 1.61
N VAL A 39 -2.53 22.73 0.96
CA VAL A 39 -2.56 22.54 -0.50
C VAL A 39 -3.32 21.24 -0.83
N PRO A 40 -4.35 21.27 -1.70
CA PRO A 40 -4.96 20.04 -2.20
C PRO A 40 -3.99 19.25 -3.07
N SER A 41 -3.64 18.03 -2.64
CA SER A 41 -2.68 17.17 -3.36
C SER A 41 -3.25 15.77 -3.61
N PRO A 42 -3.02 15.18 -4.79
CA PRO A 42 -3.38 13.80 -5.07
C PRO A 42 -2.48 12.83 -4.29
N LEU A 43 -3.08 11.96 -3.48
CA LEU A 43 -2.43 10.87 -2.76
C LEU A 43 -3.00 9.52 -3.20
N PRO A 44 -2.18 8.46 -3.24
CA PRO A 44 -2.65 7.14 -3.61
C PRO A 44 -3.71 6.66 -2.61
N ASN A 45 -4.66 5.85 -3.10
CA ASN A 45 -5.55 5.13 -2.20
C ASN A 45 -5.89 3.75 -2.73
N ILE A 46 -5.61 2.74 -1.93
CA ILE A 46 -5.82 1.35 -2.30
C ILE A 46 -6.44 0.58 -1.15
N ALA A 47 -7.51 -0.14 -1.46
CA ALA A 47 -8.21 -0.97 -0.50
C ALA A 47 -7.93 -2.44 -0.74
N LYS A 48 -7.76 -3.21 0.34
CA LYS A 48 -7.47 -4.65 0.29
C LYS A 48 -8.56 -5.44 0.99
N SER A 49 -9.13 -6.45 0.32
CA SER A 49 -10.25 -7.25 0.86
C SER A 49 -9.93 -8.00 2.17
N GLY A 50 -8.64 -8.25 2.44
CA GLY A 50 -8.18 -8.88 3.68
C GLY A 50 -7.95 -7.93 4.85
N MET A 51 -7.96 -6.62 4.62
CA MET A 51 -7.59 -5.62 5.62
C MET A 51 -8.77 -5.11 6.41
N SER A 52 -8.76 -5.39 7.72
CA SER A 52 -9.82 -5.02 8.66
C SER A 52 -11.24 -5.24 8.09
N PRO A 53 -11.56 -6.44 7.55
CA PRO A 53 -12.84 -6.70 6.91
C PRO A 53 -13.97 -6.59 7.94
N LYS A 54 -15.02 -5.84 7.58
CA LYS A 54 -16.25 -5.69 8.37
C LYS A 54 -17.45 -6.06 7.51
N GLY A 55 -18.48 -6.65 8.12
CA GLY A 55 -19.69 -7.06 7.40
C GLY A 55 -19.53 -8.29 6.50
N TYR A 56 -18.47 -9.08 6.71
CA TYR A 56 -18.27 -10.36 6.04
C TYR A 56 -19.11 -11.45 6.72
N SER A 57 -19.35 -12.55 6.01
CA SER A 57 -20.06 -13.74 6.48
C SER A 57 -19.39 -14.32 7.73
N THR A 58 -20.20 -14.62 8.73
CA THR A 58 -19.76 -15.26 9.98
C THR A 58 -19.88 -16.78 9.95
N THR A 59 -20.73 -17.35 9.07
CA THR A 59 -21.02 -18.79 9.03
C THR A 59 -20.46 -19.49 7.80
N VAL A 60 -20.51 -18.85 6.63
CA VAL A 60 -20.01 -19.43 5.38
C VAL A 60 -18.60 -18.92 5.10
N LYS A 61 -17.71 -19.87 4.82
CA LYS A 61 -16.33 -19.65 4.40
C LYS A 61 -16.08 -20.35 3.07
N ILE A 62 -15.28 -19.74 2.21
CA ILE A 62 -14.74 -20.36 0.98
C ILE A 62 -13.24 -20.48 1.22
N GLU A 63 -12.68 -21.69 1.07
CA GLU A 63 -11.27 -21.98 1.36
C GLU A 63 -10.83 -21.49 2.76
N GLY A 64 -11.68 -21.68 3.78
CA GLY A 64 -11.39 -21.21 5.15
C GLY A 64 -11.52 -19.70 5.36
N ASN A 65 -11.79 -18.91 4.31
CA ASN A 65 -11.89 -17.46 4.36
C ASN A 65 -13.35 -16.98 4.37
N ALA A 66 -13.67 -16.03 5.25
CA ALA A 66 -14.97 -15.40 5.32
C ALA A 66 -15.30 -14.68 3.99
N VAL A 67 -16.55 -14.81 3.54
CA VAL A 67 -17.04 -14.25 2.26
C VAL A 67 -17.60 -12.84 2.48
N ALA A 68 -17.29 -11.89 1.61
CA ALA A 68 -17.90 -10.56 1.64
C ALA A 68 -19.37 -10.64 1.19
N ILE A 69 -20.27 -10.14 2.01
CA ILE A 69 -21.72 -10.09 1.75
C ILE A 69 -22.21 -8.66 1.85
N ARG A 70 -23.42 -8.39 1.36
CA ARG A 70 -23.99 -7.03 1.25
C ARG A 70 -23.74 -6.19 2.50
N GLY A 71 -23.10 -5.03 2.31
CA GLY A 71 -22.69 -4.12 3.38
C GLY A 71 -21.26 -4.36 3.89
N ALA A 72 -20.53 -5.29 3.27
CA ALA A 72 -19.12 -5.49 3.56
C ALA A 72 -18.28 -4.25 3.21
N THR A 73 -17.30 -3.99 4.06
CA THR A 73 -16.29 -2.95 3.88
C THR A 73 -14.94 -3.48 4.31
N PHE A 74 -13.87 -2.91 3.79
CA PHE A 74 -12.51 -3.19 4.24
C PHE A 74 -11.66 -1.91 4.19
N LYS A 75 -10.50 -1.91 4.84
CA LYS A 75 -9.69 -0.70 5.01
C LYS A 75 -8.95 -0.34 3.71
N SER A 76 -8.85 0.96 3.44
CA SER A 76 -7.96 1.52 2.42
C SER A 76 -6.71 2.15 3.03
N MET A 77 -5.68 2.40 2.22
CA MET A 77 -4.42 3.01 2.65
C MET A 77 -3.76 3.84 1.54
N GLY A 78 -2.71 4.58 1.88
CA GLY A 78 -1.89 5.36 0.95
C GLY A 78 -2.03 6.89 1.10
N ASP A 79 -2.81 7.38 2.07
CA ASP A 79 -3.02 8.82 2.28
C ASP A 79 -2.71 9.27 3.71
N MET A 80 -1.86 8.53 4.44
CA MET A 80 -1.61 8.79 5.87
C MET A 80 -0.89 10.13 6.07
N ALA A 81 -0.06 10.55 5.12
CA ALA A 81 0.60 11.86 5.15
C ALA A 81 -0.38 13.03 5.36
N SER A 82 -1.63 12.91 4.89
CA SER A 82 -2.65 13.96 5.05
C SER A 82 -3.34 13.97 6.41
N LYS A 83 -3.07 13.00 7.30
CA LYS A 83 -3.80 12.90 8.59
C LYS A 83 -3.59 14.12 9.48
N GLY A 84 -2.37 14.68 9.49
CA GLY A 84 -2.04 15.87 10.28
C GLY A 84 -2.79 17.14 9.84
N THR A 85 -3.25 17.17 8.60
CA THR A 85 -3.93 18.30 7.94
C THR A 85 -5.42 18.04 7.72
N GLY A 86 -5.97 16.99 8.33
CA GLY A 86 -7.40 16.69 8.30
C GLY A 86 -7.86 15.74 7.19
N GLY A 87 -6.92 15.11 6.47
CA GLY A 87 -7.18 14.01 5.54
C GLY A 87 -7.73 14.43 4.18
N GLY A 88 -8.57 13.57 3.60
CA GLY A 88 -9.26 13.81 2.34
C GLY A 88 -10.02 15.12 2.32
N LEU A 89 -10.00 15.81 1.17
CA LEU A 89 -10.68 17.09 0.99
C LEU A 89 -12.19 16.97 1.24
N ILE A 90 -12.80 15.85 0.80
CA ILE A 90 -14.24 15.61 0.91
C ILE A 90 -14.56 14.63 2.05
N SER A 91 -13.78 13.57 2.21
CA SER A 91 -14.06 12.55 3.24
C SER A 91 -13.65 12.96 4.65
N ALA A 92 -12.77 13.96 4.79
CA ALA A 92 -12.11 14.34 6.03
C ALA A 92 -11.48 13.14 6.77
N ASN A 93 -11.02 12.15 5.99
CA ASN A 93 -10.50 10.89 6.50
C ASN A 93 -9.21 10.49 5.78
N THR A 94 -8.42 9.67 6.45
CA THR A 94 -7.25 8.98 5.90
C THR A 94 -7.41 7.51 6.18
N HIS A 95 -7.10 6.65 5.21
CA HIS A 95 -7.20 5.21 5.34
C HIS A 95 -8.62 4.77 5.73
N GLY A 96 -9.62 5.51 5.24
CA GLY A 96 -11.02 5.22 5.47
C GLY A 96 -11.45 3.86 4.93
N PRO A 97 -12.63 3.38 5.30
CA PRO A 97 -13.17 2.17 4.70
C PRO A 97 -13.32 2.35 3.19
N ALA A 98 -13.28 1.24 2.47
CA ALA A 98 -13.75 1.10 1.11
C ALA A 98 -15.03 0.27 1.12
N LYS A 99 -15.97 0.63 0.25
CA LYS A 99 -17.32 0.07 0.22
C LYS A 99 -17.76 -0.23 -1.20
N PHE A 100 -18.37 -1.38 -1.43
CA PHE A 100 -18.96 -1.73 -2.71
C PHE A 100 -20.09 -0.76 -3.09
N ILE A 101 -20.09 -0.33 -4.35
CA ILE A 101 -21.15 0.53 -4.91
C ILE A 101 -22.38 -0.32 -5.25
N THR A 102 -22.13 -1.50 -5.81
CA THR A 102 -23.16 -2.40 -6.32
C THR A 102 -23.79 -3.24 -5.20
N PRO A 103 -25.00 -3.79 -5.44
CA PRO A 103 -25.71 -4.56 -4.42
C PRO A 103 -25.10 -5.94 -4.08
N GLY A 104 -24.08 -6.40 -4.82
CA GLY A 104 -23.63 -7.78 -4.85
C GLY A 104 -24.40 -8.62 -5.88
N SER A 105 -24.19 -9.94 -5.82
CA SER A 105 -24.88 -10.93 -6.65
C SER A 105 -26.39 -10.84 -6.54
N LEU A 106 -27.06 -10.95 -7.69
CA LEU A 106 -28.53 -10.93 -7.79
C LEU A 106 -29.17 -12.28 -7.48
N THR A 107 -28.40 -13.37 -7.58
CA THR A 107 -28.92 -14.74 -7.44
C THR A 107 -28.31 -15.46 -6.25
N VAL A 108 -27.04 -15.20 -5.92
CA VAL A 108 -26.33 -15.89 -4.85
C VAL A 108 -26.40 -15.07 -3.57
N LYS A 109 -26.96 -15.68 -2.52
CA LYS A 109 -27.07 -15.09 -1.19
C LYS A 109 -26.40 -15.98 -0.15
N ILE A 110 -25.68 -15.36 0.77
CA ILE A 110 -25.12 -15.97 1.97
C ILE A 110 -25.72 -15.23 3.16
N GLN A 111 -26.27 -15.96 4.14
CA GLN A 111 -26.95 -15.37 5.29
C GLN A 111 -28.08 -14.40 4.88
N GLY A 112 -28.80 -14.73 3.81
CA GLY A 112 -29.86 -13.88 3.24
C GLY A 112 -29.37 -12.60 2.55
N LYS A 113 -28.06 -12.34 2.53
CA LYS A 113 -27.44 -11.16 1.91
C LYS A 113 -26.75 -11.52 0.61
N SER A 114 -26.85 -10.66 -0.39
CA SER A 114 -26.13 -10.81 -1.66
C SER A 114 -24.63 -10.93 -1.44
N VAL A 115 -23.97 -11.82 -2.18
CA VAL A 115 -22.53 -12.02 -2.12
C VAL A 115 -21.82 -10.97 -2.96
N HIS A 116 -20.80 -10.30 -2.43
CA HIS A 116 -19.99 -9.38 -3.22
C HIS A 116 -19.00 -10.14 -4.10
N LEU A 117 -18.83 -9.65 -5.32
CA LEU A 117 -18.07 -10.29 -6.39
C LEU A 117 -16.87 -9.44 -6.77
N LEU A 118 -15.84 -10.07 -7.34
CA LEU A 118 -14.76 -9.33 -7.98
C LEU A 118 -15.27 -8.54 -9.17
N SER A 119 -14.48 -7.55 -9.57
CA SER A 119 -14.81 -6.54 -10.57
C SER A 119 -15.98 -5.62 -10.18
N GLU A 120 -16.55 -5.77 -8.98
CA GLU A 120 -17.53 -4.81 -8.49
C GLU A 120 -16.85 -3.48 -8.12
N PRO A 121 -17.35 -2.34 -8.61
CA PRO A 121 -16.76 -1.04 -8.33
C PRO A 121 -16.96 -0.66 -6.86
N MET A 122 -15.99 0.07 -6.34
CA MET A 122 -15.93 0.43 -4.92
C MET A 122 -15.68 1.92 -4.73
N LEU A 123 -16.20 2.47 -3.65
CA LEU A 123 -15.79 3.76 -3.12
C LEU A 123 -14.59 3.56 -2.19
N ASN A 124 -13.67 4.51 -2.20
CA ASN A 124 -12.41 4.46 -1.47
C ASN A 124 -12.31 5.64 -0.48
N ASN A 125 -11.60 5.41 0.63
CA ASN A 125 -11.40 6.38 1.72
C ASN A 125 -12.68 7.13 2.12
N LEU A 126 -13.72 6.38 2.47
CA LEU A 126 -14.97 7.02 2.91
C LEU A 126 -14.80 7.70 4.27
N GLY A 127 -15.60 8.73 4.52
CA GLY A 127 -15.71 9.38 5.83
C GLY A 127 -16.12 8.40 6.95
N ALA A 128 -16.01 8.84 8.21
CA ALA A 128 -16.25 7.99 9.38
C ALA A 128 -17.64 7.31 9.39
N SER A 129 -18.67 7.97 8.84
CA SER A 129 -20.03 7.42 8.68
C SER A 129 -20.19 6.47 7.49
N GLY A 130 -19.09 6.12 6.79
CA GLY A 130 -19.11 5.29 5.60
C GLY A 130 -19.62 6.01 4.34
N MET A 131 -19.61 7.35 4.35
CA MET A 131 -19.81 8.31 3.25
C MET A 131 -19.32 9.70 3.75
N PRO A 132 -19.04 10.67 2.87
CA PRO A 132 -18.82 10.53 1.42
C PRO A 132 -17.46 9.85 1.11
N PRO A 133 -17.24 9.34 -0.11
CA PRO A 133 -15.89 9.04 -0.60
C PRO A 133 -15.06 10.32 -0.72
N ASN A 134 -13.72 10.19 -0.76
CA ASN A 134 -12.88 11.38 -0.93
C ASN A 134 -12.95 11.98 -2.34
N THR A 135 -12.41 11.30 -3.34
CA THR A 135 -12.29 11.90 -4.69
C THR A 135 -12.80 10.99 -5.80
N GLY A 136 -12.94 9.69 -5.53
CA GLY A 136 -13.45 8.79 -6.56
C GLY A 136 -13.74 7.38 -6.10
N ALA A 137 -14.07 6.58 -7.11
CA ALA A 137 -14.31 5.16 -7.02
C ALA A 137 -13.15 4.38 -7.67
N THR A 138 -13.04 3.11 -7.32
CA THR A 138 -12.39 2.08 -8.12
C THR A 138 -13.38 1.64 -9.20
N MET A 139 -13.44 2.35 -10.33
CA MET A 139 -14.42 2.08 -11.40
C MET A 139 -14.12 0.79 -12.18
N ASN A 140 -12.84 0.41 -12.25
CA ASN A 140 -12.42 -0.87 -12.84
C ASN A 140 -12.80 -2.08 -11.98
N GLY A 141 -13.36 -1.84 -10.79
CA GLY A 141 -13.79 -2.90 -9.89
C GLY A 141 -12.70 -3.45 -8.98
N LEU A 142 -13.13 -4.22 -7.99
CA LEU A 142 -12.26 -4.98 -7.12
C LEU A 142 -11.58 -6.11 -7.90
N GLY A 143 -10.36 -5.87 -8.37
CA GLY A 143 -9.59 -6.87 -9.10
C GLY A 143 -9.09 -7.97 -8.17
N GLN A 144 -8.99 -9.19 -8.68
CA GLN A 144 -8.02 -10.15 -8.18
C GLN A 144 -6.71 -9.85 -8.88
N ALA A 145 -5.63 -9.71 -8.12
CA ALA A 145 -4.32 -9.74 -8.73
C ALA A 145 -4.12 -11.15 -9.34
N SER A 146 -4.24 -11.28 -10.66
CA SER A 146 -3.56 -12.32 -11.44
C SER A 146 -2.12 -11.89 -11.79
N LEU A 147 -1.68 -10.75 -11.26
CA LEU A 147 -0.30 -10.32 -11.22
C LEU A 147 0.30 -10.87 -9.92
N ASN A 148 1.54 -11.32 -9.97
CA ASN A 148 2.24 -11.77 -8.77
C ASN A 148 2.03 -10.74 -7.67
N LEU A 149 1.63 -11.18 -6.48
CA LEU A 149 1.35 -10.32 -5.32
C LEU A 149 2.43 -9.24 -5.09
N THR A 150 3.63 -9.60 -5.52
CA THR A 150 4.85 -8.84 -5.53
C THR A 150 4.81 -7.60 -6.44
N ASP A 151 4.24 -7.64 -7.64
CA ASP A 151 4.26 -6.49 -8.57
C ASP A 151 3.40 -5.33 -8.05
N PHE A 152 2.27 -5.65 -7.41
CA PHE A 152 1.43 -4.64 -6.75
C PHE A 152 2.07 -4.08 -5.49
N GLN A 153 2.73 -4.93 -4.67
CA GLN A 153 3.47 -4.45 -3.50
C GLN A 153 4.49 -3.40 -3.93
N MET A 154 5.22 -3.65 -5.02
CA MET A 154 6.17 -2.69 -5.58
C MET A 154 5.51 -1.40 -6.05
N GLU A 155 4.39 -1.47 -6.77
CA GLU A 155 3.68 -0.27 -7.22
C GLU A 155 3.19 0.60 -6.05
N LEU A 156 2.61 -0.02 -5.02
CA LEU A 156 2.16 0.68 -3.82
C LEU A 156 3.34 1.28 -3.04
N LEU A 157 4.43 0.53 -2.89
CA LEU A 157 5.63 1.03 -2.23
C LEU A 157 6.24 2.20 -3.00
N CYS A 158 6.26 2.18 -4.33
CA CYS A 158 6.69 3.34 -5.12
C CYS A 158 5.78 4.56 -4.92
N MET A 159 4.45 4.37 -4.89
CA MET A 159 3.54 5.49 -4.61
C MET A 159 3.74 6.06 -3.19
N ILE A 160 3.93 5.20 -2.18
CA ILE A 160 4.26 5.62 -0.81
C ILE A 160 5.60 6.35 -0.77
N PHE A 161 6.62 5.82 -1.45
CA PHE A 161 7.94 6.41 -1.54
C PHE A 161 7.90 7.82 -2.16
N CYS A 162 7.25 7.97 -3.33
CA CYS A 162 7.07 9.29 -3.97
C CYS A 162 6.34 10.28 -3.06
N GLN A 163 5.31 9.83 -2.36
CA GLN A 163 4.59 10.67 -1.40
C GLN A 163 5.50 11.11 -0.25
N CYS A 164 6.29 10.20 0.32
CA CYS A 164 7.20 10.51 1.41
C CYS A 164 8.37 11.42 0.98
N LEU A 165 8.68 11.51 -0.31
CA LEU A 165 9.57 12.55 -0.85
C LEU A 165 8.92 13.94 -0.90
N GLN A 166 7.60 13.99 -1.07
CA GLN A 166 6.81 15.22 -1.23
C GLN A 166 6.35 15.83 0.10
N THR A 167 6.32 15.07 1.20
CA THR A 167 5.91 15.52 2.55
C THR A 167 6.87 16.53 3.23
N ARG A 168 7.75 17.19 2.46
CA ARG A 168 8.64 18.24 2.95
C ARG A 168 7.82 19.39 3.56
N PRO A 169 8.32 20.08 4.60
CA PRO A 169 7.71 21.33 5.07
C PRO A 169 7.62 22.43 4.00
N PHE A 170 8.32 22.32 2.86
CA PHE A 170 8.34 23.35 1.81
C PHE A 170 8.60 22.82 0.37
N ALA A 171 8.05 21.66 -0.03
CA ALA A 171 8.11 21.26 -1.44
C ALA A 171 7.10 22.07 -2.28
N LYS A 172 7.54 23.22 -2.81
CA LYS A 172 6.83 23.91 -3.88
C LYS A 172 6.91 23.09 -5.17
N GLN A 173 5.73 22.89 -5.75
CA GLN A 173 5.39 22.82 -7.18
C GLN A 173 5.71 21.55 -7.97
N GLY A 174 4.62 20.83 -8.26
CA GLY A 174 4.30 20.32 -9.59
C GLY A 174 2.79 20.35 -9.75
N THR A 175 2.24 21.41 -10.36
CA THR A 175 0.81 21.49 -10.73
C THR A 175 0.49 20.59 -11.93
N PRO A 176 -0.79 20.19 -12.11
CA PRO A 176 -1.20 19.11 -12.99
C PRO A 176 -1.07 19.43 -14.49
N VAL A 177 -1.09 18.34 -15.27
CA VAL A 177 -1.24 18.23 -16.73
C VAL A 177 -1.70 19.53 -17.42
N GLY A 178 -0.85 20.09 -18.29
CA GLY A 178 -1.28 21.00 -19.35
C GLY A 178 -0.61 22.37 -19.51
N VAL A 179 0.63 22.61 -19.04
CA VAL A 179 1.32 23.90 -19.29
C VAL A 179 2.72 23.70 -19.88
N ASP A 180 3.04 24.55 -20.86
CA ASP A 180 4.18 24.52 -21.77
C ASP A 180 5.55 24.52 -21.06
N ARG A 181 6.46 23.68 -21.55
CA ARG A 181 7.76 23.33 -20.95
C ARG A 181 8.82 24.44 -21.03
N GLY A 182 8.51 25.59 -21.64
CA GLY A 182 9.49 26.64 -21.96
C GLY A 182 9.63 27.82 -20.99
N VAL A 183 8.90 27.86 -19.86
CA VAL A 183 8.77 29.10 -19.04
C VAL A 183 9.44 29.07 -17.67
N PHE A 184 10.07 27.97 -17.23
CA PHE A 184 10.75 27.96 -15.93
C PHE A 184 12.25 27.77 -16.03
N GLU A 185 12.95 28.83 -15.61
CA GLU A 185 14.39 28.90 -15.35
C GLU A 185 14.88 27.66 -14.61
N SER A 186 16.01 27.13 -15.07
CA SER A 186 16.71 26.02 -14.42
C SER A 186 17.05 26.38 -12.97
N PRO A 187 16.50 25.69 -11.95
CA PRO A 187 16.89 25.97 -10.58
C PRO A 187 18.28 25.40 -10.35
N ASP A 188 19.21 26.31 -10.09
CA ASP A 188 20.58 25.99 -9.70
C ASP A 188 20.61 25.06 -8.48
N LYS A 189 21.50 24.07 -8.60
CA LYS A 189 21.94 23.17 -7.53
C LYS A 189 22.36 24.01 -6.33
N ILE A 190 21.57 24.09 -5.25
CA ILE A 190 22.00 24.24 -3.84
C ILE A 190 20.75 24.47 -2.97
N GLN A 191 20.53 23.55 -2.00
CA GLN A 191 19.55 23.52 -0.88
C GLN A 191 18.40 22.51 -0.91
N ALA A 192 18.56 21.39 -1.62
CA ALA A 192 17.94 20.11 -1.22
C ALA A 192 18.89 19.37 -0.24
N LYS A 193 18.88 19.73 1.05
CA LYS A 193 19.49 18.88 2.10
C LYS A 193 18.39 17.99 2.69
N THR A 194 18.64 16.69 2.70
CA THR A 194 17.64 15.61 2.72
C THR A 194 17.47 15.05 4.13
N ASN A 195 16.24 15.02 4.65
CA ASN A 195 15.94 14.32 5.91
C ASN A 195 15.53 12.86 5.63
N ARG A 196 16.49 12.02 5.22
CA ARG A 196 16.24 10.59 4.94
C ARG A 196 15.48 9.87 6.05
N PHE A 197 15.76 10.22 7.31
CA PHE A 197 15.10 9.65 8.48
C PHE A 197 13.63 10.03 8.60
N ASP A 198 13.24 11.23 8.16
CA ASP A 198 11.85 11.66 8.20
C ASP A 198 11.04 11.00 7.08
N ASN A 199 11.65 10.84 5.91
CA ASN A 199 11.03 10.11 4.80
C ASN A 199 10.85 8.62 5.15
N GLN A 200 11.84 8.00 5.78
CA GLN A 200 11.72 6.61 6.23
C GLN A 200 10.61 6.45 7.29
N LYS A 201 10.54 7.35 8.27
CA LYS A 201 9.44 7.38 9.24
C LYS A 201 8.06 7.57 8.59
N CYS A 202 7.99 8.33 7.49
CA CYS A 202 6.76 8.46 6.72
C CYS A 202 6.34 7.11 6.13
N VAL A 203 7.27 6.34 5.54
CA VAL A 203 7.02 5.00 5.00
C VAL A 203 6.55 4.05 6.10
N GLU A 204 7.25 4.01 7.24
CA GLU A 204 6.87 3.21 8.42
C GLU A 204 5.43 3.47 8.84
N LYS A 205 5.03 4.75 8.85
CA LYS A 205 3.69 5.18 9.25
C LYS A 205 2.61 4.80 8.23
N GLU A 206 2.91 4.86 6.94
CA GLU A 206 1.99 4.41 5.88
C GLU A 206 1.78 2.88 5.93
N LEU A 207 2.82 2.14 6.29
CA LEU A 207 2.80 0.68 6.39
C LEU A 207 2.35 0.17 7.76
N GLU A 208 2.00 1.04 8.71
CA GLU A 208 1.58 0.65 10.05
C GLU A 208 0.35 -0.28 10.02
N GLY A 209 0.51 -1.48 10.57
CA GLY A 209 -0.53 -2.52 10.58
C GLY A 209 -0.78 -3.20 9.23
N ASN A 210 0.10 -3.00 8.25
CA ASN A 210 0.05 -3.74 6.99
C ASN A 210 0.44 -5.21 7.22
N PRO A 211 -0.38 -6.17 6.79
CA PRO A 211 -0.12 -7.58 7.10
C PRO A 211 0.90 -8.24 6.17
N THR A 212 1.30 -7.60 5.05
CA THR A 212 2.19 -8.23 4.05
C THR A 212 3.35 -7.35 3.58
N MET A 213 3.47 -6.12 4.06
CA MET A 213 4.62 -5.24 3.82
C MET A 213 5.06 -4.72 5.18
N ILE A 214 6.09 -5.35 5.74
CA ILE A 214 6.54 -5.10 7.10
C ILE A 214 7.71 -4.13 7.03
N ALA A 215 7.51 -2.91 7.51
CA ALA A 215 8.57 -1.90 7.56
C ALA A 215 9.57 -2.22 8.68
N GLU A 216 10.85 -1.94 8.43
CA GLU A 216 11.92 -1.93 9.45
C GLU A 216 12.05 -3.23 10.26
N GLN A 217 11.83 -4.39 9.64
CA GLN A 217 11.94 -5.69 10.32
C GLN A 217 13.42 -6.09 10.50
N PRO A 218 13.95 -6.18 11.75
CA PRO A 218 15.34 -6.61 11.95
C PRO A 218 15.49 -8.12 11.82
N PHE A 219 16.67 -8.54 11.36
CA PHE A 219 17.09 -9.93 11.21
C PHE A 219 18.41 -10.21 11.96
N ASP A 220 18.47 -11.38 12.60
CA ASP A 220 19.70 -11.96 13.14
C ASP A 220 20.48 -12.64 12.01
N MET A 221 21.60 -12.02 11.63
CA MET A 221 22.47 -12.48 10.55
C MET A 221 23.42 -13.61 10.96
N SER A 222 23.46 -13.97 12.25
CA SER A 222 24.24 -15.11 12.76
C SER A 222 23.57 -16.46 12.51
N LYS A 223 22.29 -16.45 12.13
CA LYS A 223 21.51 -17.65 11.79
C LYS A 223 21.61 -17.95 10.29
N SER A 224 21.40 -19.22 9.94
CA SER A 224 21.23 -19.66 8.55
C SER A 224 19.96 -20.55 8.47
N PRO A 225 18.88 -20.09 7.80
CA PRO A 225 18.77 -18.76 7.19
C PRO A 225 18.68 -17.64 8.25
N PRO A 226 18.96 -16.37 7.90
CA PRO A 226 18.75 -15.23 8.79
C PRO A 226 17.30 -15.17 9.31
N GLN A 227 17.12 -14.88 10.59
CA GLN A 227 15.81 -14.95 11.26
C GLN A 227 15.29 -13.58 11.69
N ALA A 228 14.00 -13.31 11.45
CA ALA A 228 13.34 -12.12 11.96
C ALA A 228 13.33 -12.10 13.50
N ILE A 229 13.66 -10.95 14.08
CA ILE A 229 13.76 -10.75 15.53
C ILE A 229 12.96 -9.50 15.97
N SER A 230 12.68 -9.36 17.27
CA SER A 230 12.03 -8.17 17.83
C SER A 230 13.03 -7.13 18.37
N GLY A 231 14.29 -7.53 18.55
CA GLY A 231 15.35 -6.69 19.08
C GLY A 231 16.32 -6.16 18.02
N ARG A 232 17.28 -5.35 18.47
CA ARG A 232 18.36 -4.78 17.64
C ARG A 232 19.75 -5.16 18.18
N PRO A 233 20.07 -6.46 18.32
CA PRO A 233 21.38 -6.91 18.79
C PRO A 233 22.50 -6.45 17.85
N SER A 234 23.73 -6.36 18.35
CA SER A 234 24.88 -6.03 17.50
C SER A 234 24.99 -7.01 16.33
N GLY A 235 25.23 -6.49 15.12
CA GLY A 235 25.32 -7.30 13.90
C GLY A 235 23.99 -7.60 13.20
N HIS A 236 22.84 -7.15 13.72
CA HIS A 236 21.57 -7.24 12.99
C HIS A 236 21.58 -6.44 11.68
N ARG A 237 20.73 -6.86 10.74
CA ARG A 237 20.44 -6.13 9.51
C ARG A 237 18.95 -5.85 9.44
N ARG A 238 18.58 -4.71 8.86
CA ARG A 238 17.20 -4.22 8.88
C ARG A 238 16.88 -3.56 7.55
N PRO A 239 16.30 -4.31 6.60
CA PRO A 239 15.79 -3.73 5.37
C PRO A 239 14.65 -2.75 5.64
N ASP A 240 14.44 -1.81 4.73
CA ASP A 240 13.37 -0.82 4.84
C ASP A 240 11.98 -1.48 4.81
N VAL A 241 11.74 -2.41 3.89
CA VAL A 241 10.47 -3.16 3.80
C VAL A 241 10.70 -4.62 3.44
N VAL A 242 10.01 -5.52 4.14
CA VAL A 242 9.92 -6.94 3.80
C VAL A 242 8.53 -7.25 3.25
N CYS A 243 8.48 -7.72 2.00
CA CYS A 243 7.24 -8.14 1.34
C CYS A 243 6.99 -9.63 1.58
N LEU A 244 5.75 -9.95 1.96
CA LEU A 244 5.30 -11.31 2.22
C LEU A 244 4.28 -11.80 1.19
N ALA A 245 4.30 -13.10 0.91
CA ALA A 245 3.28 -13.77 0.09
C ALA A 245 1.90 -13.76 0.76
N SER A 246 1.86 -13.80 2.10
CA SER A 246 0.62 -13.83 2.87
C SER A 246 0.82 -13.27 4.29
N PRO A 247 -0.26 -12.82 4.96
CA PRO A 247 -0.20 -12.44 6.37
C PRO A 247 0.33 -13.59 7.23
N GLY A 248 1.36 -13.33 8.01
CA GLY A 248 1.96 -14.37 8.84
C GLY A 248 3.42 -14.11 9.20
N PRO A 249 4.16 -15.16 9.58
CA PRO A 249 5.57 -15.06 9.96
C PRO A 249 6.45 -14.49 8.84
N VAL A 250 7.43 -13.68 9.22
CA VAL A 250 8.48 -13.16 8.33
C VAL A 250 9.62 -14.18 8.25
N SER A 251 9.38 -15.29 7.55
CA SER A 251 10.34 -16.40 7.46
C SER A 251 10.09 -17.29 6.26
N GLY A 252 11.14 -17.96 5.79
CA GLY A 252 11.04 -19.01 4.78
C GLY A 252 10.41 -18.51 3.48
N THR A 253 9.64 -19.39 2.82
CA THR A 253 8.94 -19.10 1.55
C THR A 253 7.86 -18.02 1.64
N ASN A 254 7.50 -17.55 2.85
CA ASN A 254 6.60 -16.42 2.99
C ASN A 254 7.28 -15.09 2.68
N ILE A 255 8.61 -15.00 2.77
CA ILE A 255 9.38 -13.83 2.33
C ILE A 255 9.46 -13.88 0.80
N THR A 256 8.96 -12.85 0.12
CA THR A 256 8.96 -12.78 -1.35
C THR A 256 9.86 -11.71 -1.89
N ARG A 257 10.01 -10.57 -1.22
CA ARG A 257 10.96 -9.52 -1.62
C ARG A 257 11.51 -8.80 -0.39
N ILE A 258 12.77 -8.40 -0.49
CA ILE A 258 13.42 -7.45 0.41
C ILE A 258 13.57 -6.14 -0.36
N VAL A 259 12.98 -5.08 0.15
CA VAL A 259 12.98 -3.77 -0.50
C VAL A 259 13.82 -2.81 0.34
N GLU A 260 14.79 -2.18 -0.31
CA GLU A 260 15.53 -1.03 0.22
C GLU A 260 15.11 0.23 -0.53
N MET A 261 14.76 1.28 0.20
CA MET A 261 14.38 2.58 -0.31
C MET A 261 15.52 3.59 -0.12
N LYS A 262 16.08 4.06 -1.24
CA LYS A 262 17.10 5.11 -1.26
C LYS A 262 16.49 6.47 -1.52
N PHE A 263 16.34 7.21 -0.43
CA PHE A 263 16.06 8.65 -0.46
C PHE A 263 17.29 9.43 -0.94
N PRO A 264 17.11 10.64 -1.49
CA PRO A 264 18.22 11.42 -2.02
C PRO A 264 19.32 11.66 -0.97
N GLY A 265 20.56 11.41 -1.37
CA GLY A 265 21.73 11.46 -0.49
C GLY A 265 21.97 10.21 0.35
N ASP A 266 21.23 9.13 0.13
CA ASP A 266 21.52 7.81 0.72
C ASP A 266 22.19 6.89 -0.30
N ASP A 267 23.29 6.27 0.11
CA ASP A 267 24.10 5.41 -0.75
C ASP A 267 23.77 3.93 -0.54
N TRP A 268 23.83 3.17 -1.64
CA TRP A 268 23.74 1.73 -1.62
C TRP A 268 25.14 1.12 -1.58
N ASN A 269 25.42 0.26 -0.59
CA ASN A 269 26.72 -0.39 -0.46
C ASN A 269 26.63 -1.92 -0.57
N GLN A 270 27.74 -2.54 -0.98
CA GLN A 270 27.83 -3.98 -1.19
C GLN A 270 27.51 -4.79 0.07
N GLY A 271 27.93 -4.31 1.25
CA GLY A 271 27.67 -5.00 2.51
C GLY A 271 26.18 -5.01 2.92
N GLN A 272 25.37 -4.07 2.41
CA GLN A 272 23.91 -4.11 2.52
C GLN A 272 23.34 -5.10 1.51
N GLN A 273 23.80 -5.06 0.27
CA GLN A 273 23.37 -5.96 -0.79
C GLN A 273 23.56 -7.42 -0.38
N ASP A 274 24.79 -7.81 0.00
CA ASP A 274 25.10 -9.18 0.40
C ASP A 274 24.24 -9.64 1.59
N ALA A 275 24.00 -8.74 2.55
CA ALA A 275 23.17 -9.06 3.71
C ALA A 275 21.71 -9.30 3.33
N TYR A 276 21.15 -8.48 2.45
CA TYR A 276 19.75 -8.58 2.06
C TYR A 276 19.51 -9.71 1.07
N GLU A 277 20.47 -9.99 0.19
CA GLU A 277 20.45 -11.17 -0.67
C GLU A 277 20.48 -12.43 0.18
N ARG A 278 21.30 -12.49 1.23
CA ARG A 278 21.25 -13.59 2.22
C ARG A 278 19.90 -13.71 2.91
N ILE A 279 19.31 -12.60 3.37
CA ILE A 279 17.98 -12.63 4.01
C ILE A 279 16.94 -13.17 3.02
N ALA A 280 16.95 -12.71 1.77
CA ALA A 280 16.02 -13.14 0.74
C ALA A 280 16.24 -14.61 0.36
N GLN A 281 17.38 -14.91 -0.26
CA GLN A 281 17.66 -16.16 -0.96
C GLN A 281 17.88 -17.36 -0.03
N GLU A 282 18.47 -17.17 1.17
CA GLU A 282 18.60 -18.28 2.13
C GLU A 282 17.23 -18.66 2.74
N ASN A 283 16.31 -17.70 2.91
CA ASN A 283 14.96 -18.00 3.37
C ASN A 283 14.08 -18.58 2.25
N ASN A 284 14.17 -18.00 1.05
CA ASN A 284 13.40 -18.37 -0.11
C ASN A 284 14.24 -18.14 -1.38
N PRO A 285 14.65 -19.19 -2.10
CA PRO A 285 15.44 -19.06 -3.32
C PRO A 285 14.81 -18.19 -4.41
N ASP A 286 13.48 -18.05 -4.41
CA ASP A 286 12.74 -17.23 -5.36
C ASP A 286 12.56 -15.76 -4.91
N ALA A 287 12.99 -15.41 -3.69
CA ALA A 287 12.86 -14.04 -3.19
C ALA A 287 13.90 -13.10 -3.81
N THR A 288 13.45 -11.90 -4.17
CA THR A 288 14.32 -10.87 -4.77
C THR A 288 14.70 -9.77 -3.79
N VAL A 289 15.80 -9.08 -4.07
CA VAL A 289 16.16 -7.80 -3.43
C VAL A 289 15.87 -6.70 -4.43
N GLU A 290 15.13 -5.68 -4.02
CA GLU A 290 14.72 -4.57 -4.87
C GLU A 290 15.20 -3.25 -4.30
N LEU A 291 15.78 -2.43 -5.16
CA LEU A 291 16.18 -1.07 -4.83
C LEU A 291 15.12 -0.10 -5.36
N MET A 292 14.60 0.76 -4.48
CA MET A 292 13.69 1.84 -4.84
C MET A 292 14.38 3.18 -4.69
N SER A 293 14.32 4.02 -5.72
CA SER A 293 14.84 5.39 -5.75
C SER A 293 13.84 6.32 -6.44
N GLU A 294 14.13 7.63 -6.47
CA GLU A 294 13.32 8.60 -7.24
C GLU A 294 13.17 8.16 -8.69
N GLU A 295 14.30 7.78 -9.30
CA GLU A 295 14.36 7.32 -10.69
C GLU A 295 13.57 6.02 -10.91
N SER A 296 13.74 5.01 -10.05
CA SER A 296 13.07 3.72 -10.27
C SER A 296 11.55 3.80 -10.10
N CYS A 297 11.07 4.74 -9.26
CA CYS A 297 9.65 4.95 -9.01
C CYS A 297 9.03 6.05 -9.88
N GLY A 298 9.82 6.78 -10.66
CA GLY A 298 9.35 7.88 -11.51
C GLY A 298 8.76 9.05 -10.73
N CYS A 299 9.32 9.29 -9.53
CA CYS A 299 9.11 10.51 -8.78
C CYS A 299 10.05 11.61 -9.35
#